data_AF-A0A1R4KMG3-F1
#
_entry.id   AF-A0A1R4KMG3-F1
#
_cell.length_a   1.000
_cell.length_b   1.000
_cell.length_c   1.000
_cell.angle_alpha   90.00
_cell.angle_beta   90.00
_cell.angle_gamma   90.00
#
_symmetry.space_group_name_H-M   'P 1'
#
loop_
_entity.id
_entity.type
_entity.pdbx_description
1 polymer ?
#
loop_
_entity_poly.entity_id
_entity_poly.type
_entity_poly.pdbx_seq_one_letter_code
_entity_poly.pdbx_strand_id
1 'polypeptide(L)'
;MRRSVLTTALTDSDPGVRRHAAMTLSGQGIAAAIPVLLGLVVDGDHDVEAAESLARLSGSTDLVDDVMDAVNAALAAPSTPAPARARLAQALVEIATPRARARLVSSQATRIPRWPCSPWP
;
A
#
# COMPACT_ATOMS: atom_id res chain seq x y z
N MET A 1 23.44 8.53 -4.65
CA MET A 1 23.39 9.31 -3.39
C MET A 1 21.97 9.69 -2.98
N ARG A 2 21.15 10.31 -3.84
CA ARG A 2 19.77 10.73 -3.50
C ARG A 2 18.89 9.64 -2.87
N ARG A 3 18.90 8.43 -3.41
CA ARG A 3 18.09 7.31 -2.90
C ARG A 3 18.47 6.87 -1.48
N SER A 4 19.77 6.81 -1.15
CA SER A 4 20.19 6.33 0.19
C SER A 4 19.82 7.32 1.29
N VAL A 5 19.86 8.62 0.98
CA VAL A 5 19.41 9.69 1.86
C VAL A 5 17.90 9.55 2.12
N LEU A 6 17.10 9.31 1.07
CA LEU A 6 15.66 9.11 1.23
C LEU A 6 15.33 7.87 2.06
N THR A 7 16.03 6.74 1.88
CA THR A 7 15.81 5.57 2.76
C THR A 7 16.20 5.84 4.20
N THR A 8 17.20 6.68 4.45
CA THR A 8 17.56 7.09 5.83
C THR A 8 16.46 7.99 6.43
N ALA A 9 15.88 8.87 5.60
CA ALA A 9 14.81 9.77 6.02
C ALA A 9 13.49 9.06 6.38
N LEU A 10 13.34 7.78 6.05
CA LEU A 10 12.17 6.98 6.48
C LEU A 10 12.14 6.73 7.98
N THR A 11 13.27 6.88 8.68
CA THR A 11 13.36 6.74 10.14
C THR A 11 13.58 8.08 10.84
N ASP A 12 13.37 9.19 10.14
CA ASP A 12 13.52 10.53 10.73
C ASP A 12 12.50 10.74 11.87
N SER A 13 12.88 11.52 12.89
CA SER A 13 11.98 11.88 13.98
C SER A 13 10.77 12.68 13.52
N ASP A 14 10.93 13.51 12.48
CA ASP A 14 9.87 14.36 11.95
C ASP A 14 8.91 13.55 11.04
N PRO A 15 7.60 13.46 11.39
CA PRO A 15 6.62 12.74 10.57
C PRO A 15 6.47 13.28 9.14
N GLY A 16 6.61 14.59 8.96
CA GLY A 16 6.57 15.23 7.65
C GLY A 16 7.75 14.82 6.78
N VAL A 17 8.96 14.73 7.36
CA VAL A 17 10.15 14.22 6.66
C VAL A 17 9.96 12.77 6.24
N ARG A 18 9.49 11.91 7.15
CA ARG A 18 9.21 10.49 6.84
C ARG A 18 8.19 10.36 5.71
N ARG A 19 7.09 11.12 5.77
CA ARG A 19 6.04 11.14 4.73
C ARG A 19 6.63 11.56 3.39
N HIS A 20 7.35 12.68 3.34
CA HIS A 20 7.92 13.18 2.09
C HIS A 20 8.92 12.20 1.46
N ALA A 21 9.74 11.56 2.29
CA ALA A 21 10.65 10.51 1.87
C ALA A 21 9.89 9.30 1.28
N ALA A 22 8.83 8.83 1.97
CA ALA A 22 8.01 7.72 1.52
C ALA A 22 7.29 8.03 0.19
N MET A 23 6.70 9.22 0.06
CA MET A 23 6.05 9.65 -1.19
C MET A 23 7.06 9.68 -2.35
N THR A 24 8.24 10.26 -2.12
CA THR A 24 9.29 10.35 -3.14
C THR A 24 9.80 8.96 -3.56
N LEU A 25 10.00 8.05 -2.60
CA LEU A 25 10.42 6.69 -2.85
C LEU A 25 9.34 5.86 -3.55
N SER A 26 8.05 6.12 -3.26
CA SER A 26 6.93 5.47 -3.95
C SER A 26 6.89 5.79 -5.44
N GLY A 27 7.10 7.07 -5.80
CA GLY A 27 7.16 7.51 -7.20
C GLY A 27 8.38 6.97 -7.96
N GLN A 28 9.39 6.51 -7.22
CA GLN A 28 10.56 5.83 -7.78
C GLN A 28 10.39 4.30 -7.87
N GLY A 29 9.32 3.73 -7.31
CA GLY A 29 9.09 2.28 -7.30
C GLY A 29 9.84 1.53 -6.19
N ILE A 30 10.07 2.15 -5.02
CA ILE A 30 10.96 1.60 -3.99
C ILE A 30 10.16 0.98 -2.85
N ALA A 31 10.31 -0.33 -2.67
CA ALA A 31 9.63 -1.13 -1.64
C ALA A 31 9.80 -0.61 -0.20
N ALA A 32 10.95 0.02 0.10
CA ALA A 32 11.23 0.56 1.44
C ALA A 32 10.19 1.59 1.91
N ALA A 33 9.43 2.22 0.99
CA ALA A 33 8.36 3.15 1.35
C ALA A 33 7.11 2.46 1.93
N ILE A 34 6.90 1.17 1.65
CA ILE A 34 5.65 0.44 1.96
C ILE A 34 5.27 0.55 3.46
N PRO A 35 6.18 0.29 4.42
CA PRO A 35 5.80 0.32 5.84
C PRO A 35 5.38 1.71 6.32
N VAL A 36 6.02 2.77 5.82
CA VAL A 36 5.69 4.15 6.22
C VAL A 36 4.35 4.58 5.62
N LEU A 37 4.11 4.27 4.35
CA LEU A 37 2.81 4.56 3.70
C LEU A 37 1.68 3.79 4.38
N LEU A 38 1.91 2.55 4.79
CA LEU A 38 0.91 1.75 5.50
C LEU A 38 0.59 2.35 6.87
N GLY A 39 1.60 2.84 7.59
CA GLY A 39 1.41 3.57 8.84
C GLY A 39 0.51 4.80 8.67
N LEU A 40 0.75 5.60 7.63
CA LEU A 40 -0.09 6.76 7.30
C LEU A 40 -1.56 6.38 7.06
N VAL A 41 -1.82 5.28 6.34
CA VAL A 41 -3.18 4.75 6.14
C VAL A 41 -3.82 4.30 7.45
N VAL A 42 -3.06 3.60 8.29
CA VAL A 42 -3.55 3.10 9.59
C VAL A 42 -3.88 4.27 10.53
N ASP A 43 -2.99 5.24 10.61
CA ASP A 43 -3.14 6.42 11.46
C ASP A 43 -4.22 7.39 10.93
N GLY A 44 -4.60 7.26 9.65
CA GLY A 44 -5.52 8.19 8.99
C GLY A 44 -4.87 9.53 8.63
N ASP A 45 -3.55 9.60 8.62
CA ASP A 45 -2.78 10.80 8.30
C ASP A 45 -2.36 10.77 6.83
N HIS A 46 -2.90 11.68 6.01
CA HIS A 46 -2.70 11.67 4.55
C HIS A 46 -3.01 10.28 3.93
N ASP A 47 -3.99 9.58 4.49
CA ASP A 47 -4.36 8.20 4.14
C ASP A 47 -4.71 8.02 2.66
N VAL A 48 -5.41 8.99 2.06
CA VAL A 48 -5.73 8.99 0.63
C VAL A 48 -4.46 9.04 -0.23
N GLU A 49 -3.54 9.97 0.04
CA GLU A 49 -2.28 10.11 -0.71
C GLU A 49 -1.38 8.87 -0.52
N ALA A 50 -1.42 8.29 0.68
CA ALA A 50 -0.68 7.07 1.00
C ALA A 50 -1.25 5.84 0.28
N ALA A 51 -2.58 5.70 0.21
CA ALA A 51 -3.26 4.64 -0.53
C ALA A 51 -2.95 4.71 -2.04
N GLU A 52 -3.00 5.91 -2.63
CA GLU A 52 -2.60 6.12 -4.02
C GLU A 52 -1.15 5.74 -4.27
N SER A 53 -0.26 6.07 -3.34
CA SER A 53 1.16 5.71 -3.42
C SER A 53 1.38 4.20 -3.37
N LEU A 54 0.66 3.49 -2.50
CA LEU A 54 0.65 2.03 -2.45
C LEU A 54 0.11 1.42 -3.75
N ALA A 55 -0.95 2.00 -4.34
CA ALA A 55 -1.47 1.58 -5.64
C ALA A 55 -0.45 1.77 -6.77
N ARG A 56 0.30 2.88 -6.78
CA ARG A 56 1.40 3.10 -7.73
C ARG A 56 2.50 2.05 -7.59
N LEU A 57 2.99 1.81 -6.37
CA LEU A 57 4.00 0.77 -6.09
C LEU A 57 3.51 -0.60 -6.55
N SER A 58 2.26 -0.89 -6.23
CA SER A 58 1.61 -2.12 -6.63
C SER A 58 1.57 -2.25 -8.15
N GLY A 59 1.63 -1.19 -8.96
CA GLY A 59 1.66 -1.30 -10.44
C GLY A 59 2.80 -2.16 -11.00
N SER A 60 3.89 -2.35 -10.24
CA SER A 60 4.95 -3.31 -10.55
C SER A 60 4.56 -4.73 -10.13
N THR A 61 4.83 -5.72 -10.98
CA THR A 61 4.64 -7.14 -10.64
C THR A 61 5.55 -7.58 -9.49
N ASP A 62 6.71 -6.94 -9.32
CA ASP A 62 7.67 -7.33 -8.27
C ASP A 62 7.23 -6.86 -6.88
N LEU A 63 6.38 -5.82 -6.80
CA LEU A 63 5.99 -5.20 -5.53
C LEU A 63 4.52 -5.41 -5.18
N VAL A 64 3.72 -5.97 -6.10
CA VAL A 64 2.30 -6.22 -5.81
C VAL A 64 2.13 -7.17 -4.64
N ASP A 65 2.88 -8.27 -4.62
CA ASP A 65 2.77 -9.27 -3.57
C ASP A 65 3.24 -8.68 -2.23
N ASP A 66 4.36 -7.94 -2.22
CA ASP A 66 4.84 -7.22 -1.04
C ASP A 66 3.81 -6.24 -0.47
N VAL A 67 3.14 -5.45 -1.33
CA VAL A 67 2.11 -4.51 -0.88
C VAL A 67 0.87 -5.26 -0.37
N MET A 68 0.43 -6.29 -1.08
CA MET A 68 -0.75 -7.08 -0.68
C MET A 68 -0.52 -7.80 0.64
N ASP A 69 0.65 -8.40 0.84
CA ASP A 69 1.04 -9.06 2.09
C ASP A 69 1.11 -8.07 3.24
N ALA A 70 1.69 -6.89 3.02
CA ALA A 70 1.76 -5.84 4.04
C ALA A 70 0.36 -5.34 4.45
N VAL A 71 -0.54 -5.08 3.48
CA VAL A 71 -1.91 -4.64 3.76
C VAL A 71 -2.72 -5.73 4.48
N ASN A 72 -2.58 -7.00 4.05
CA ASN A 72 -3.21 -8.14 4.73
C ASN A 72 -2.71 -8.30 6.17
N ALA A 73 -1.40 -8.15 6.39
CA ALA A 73 -0.82 -8.21 7.74
C ALA A 73 -1.36 -7.08 8.63
N ALA A 74 -1.49 -5.85 8.11
CA ALA A 74 -2.08 -4.74 8.86
C ALA A 74 -3.57 -4.96 9.16
N LEU A 75 -4.34 -5.55 8.24
CA LEU A 75 -5.74 -5.91 8.50
C LEU A 75 -5.88 -6.98 9.58
N ALA A 76 -4.99 -7.98 9.57
CA ALA A 76 -4.97 -9.09 10.52
C ALA A 76 -4.44 -8.69 11.91
N ALA A 77 -3.72 -7.57 12.02
CA ALA A 77 -3.19 -7.12 13.29
C ALA A 77 -4.33 -6.78 14.27
N PRO A 78 -4.34 -7.38 15.50
CA PRO A 78 -5.37 -7.11 16.49
C PRO A 78 -5.42 -5.64 16.94
N SER A 79 -4.28 -4.96 16.89
CA SER A 79 -4.10 -3.55 17.27
C SER A 79 -4.68 -2.56 16.25
N THR A 80 -5.07 -3.01 15.06
CA THR A 80 -5.59 -2.12 14.02
C THR A 80 -7.01 -1.64 14.37
N PRO A 81 -7.23 -0.34 14.57
CA PRO A 81 -8.54 0.20 14.92
C PRO A 81 -9.57 -0.01 13.79
N ALA A 82 -10.87 -0.05 14.13
CA ALA A 82 -11.93 -0.22 13.13
C ALA A 82 -11.90 0.84 12.00
N PRO A 83 -11.65 2.15 12.25
CA PRO A 83 -11.47 3.13 11.19
C PRO A 83 -10.28 2.82 10.27
N ALA A 84 -9.18 2.32 10.83
CA ALA A 84 -8.01 1.91 10.05
C ALA A 84 -8.31 0.71 9.15
N ARG A 85 -9.10 -0.27 9.63
CA ARG A 85 -9.55 -1.40 8.80
C ARG A 85 -10.39 -0.94 7.61
N ALA A 86 -11.27 0.04 7.80
CA ALA A 86 -12.06 0.61 6.70
C ALA A 86 -11.16 1.29 5.65
N ARG A 87 -10.16 2.07 6.07
CA ARG A 87 -9.18 2.70 5.16
C ARG A 87 -8.32 1.69 4.42
N LEU A 88 -7.84 0.66 5.11
CA LEU A 88 -7.06 -0.43 4.49
C LEU A 88 -7.92 -1.20 3.46
N ALA A 89 -9.18 -1.50 3.78
CA ALA A 89 -10.10 -2.13 2.85
C ALA A 89 -10.37 -1.22 1.62
N GLN A 90 -10.52 0.09 1.82
CA GLN A 90 -10.64 1.05 0.73
C GLN A 90 -9.38 1.09 -0.15
N ALA A 91 -8.19 1.13 0.47
CA ALA A 91 -6.93 1.07 -0.26
C ALA A 91 -6.82 -0.19 -1.13
N LEU A 92 -7.28 -1.35 -0.64
CA LEU A 92 -7.35 -2.58 -1.44
C LEU A 92 -8.26 -2.43 -2.67
N VAL A 93 -9.43 -1.80 -2.52
CA VAL A 93 -10.34 -1.53 -3.63
C VAL A 93 -9.65 -0.61 -4.66
N GLU A 94 -8.95 0.42 -4.21
CA GLU A 94 -8.23 1.37 -5.07
C GLU A 94 -7.01 0.75 -5.76
N ILE A 95 -6.31 -0.19 -5.13
CA ILE A 95 -5.24 -0.97 -5.76
C ILE A 95 -5.82 -1.93 -6.81
N ALA A 96 -6.93 -2.60 -6.49
CA ALA A 96 -7.54 -3.61 -7.34
C ALA A 96 -8.29 -3.02 -8.54
N THR A 97 -8.89 -1.83 -8.43
CA THR A 97 -9.78 -1.27 -9.47
C THR A 97 -9.05 -0.86 -10.76
N PRO A 98 -7.96 -0.06 -10.74
CA PRO A 98 -7.16 0.24 -11.92
C PRO A 98 -6.55 -1.02 -12.53
N ARG A 99 -6.19 -2.01 -11.71
CA ARG A 99 -5.73 -3.33 -12.17
C ARG A 99 -6.80 -4.13 -12.87
N ALA A 100 -8.00 -4.21 -12.30
CA ALA A 100 -9.13 -4.89 -12.90
C ALA A 100 -9.45 -4.26 -14.25
N ARG A 101 -9.44 -2.92 -14.33
CA ARG A 101 -9.58 -2.19 -15.60
C ARG A 101 -8.45 -2.46 -16.58
N ALA A 102 -7.19 -2.42 -16.15
CA ALA A 102 -6.04 -2.69 -17.00
C ALA A 102 -6.07 -4.12 -17.58
N ARG A 103 -6.47 -5.13 -16.79
CA ARG A 103 -6.66 -6.52 -17.24
C ARG A 103 -7.81 -6.68 -18.23
N LEU A 104 -8.93 -5.99 -18.00
CA LEU A 104 -10.05 -5.96 -18.94
C LEU A 104 -9.67 -5.32 -20.29
N VAL A 105 -8.77 -4.35 -20.29
CA VAL A 105 -8.25 -3.69 -21.50
C VAL A 105 -7.13 -4.50 -22.15
N SER A 106 -6.38 -5.33 -21.41
CA SER A 106 -5.13 -5.95 -21.90
C SER A 106 -5.17 -7.44 -22.25
N SER A 107 -6.09 -8.29 -21.77
CA SER A 107 -6.27 -9.66 -22.34
C SER A 107 -7.34 -10.54 -21.66
N GLN A 108 -7.79 -11.55 -22.42
CA GLN A 108 -8.60 -12.71 -22.04
C GLN A 108 -8.32 -13.26 -20.63
N ALA A 109 -9.40 -13.69 -19.98
CA ALA A 109 -9.47 -14.24 -18.64
C ALA A 109 -8.33 -15.21 -18.31
N THR A 110 -7.64 -14.98 -17.18
CA THR A 110 -7.25 -16.11 -16.32
C THR A 110 -7.03 -15.71 -14.87
N ARG A 111 -7.73 -16.42 -13.99
CA ARG A 111 -7.57 -16.57 -12.54
C ARG A 111 -7.82 -15.30 -11.70
N ILE A 112 -9.05 -15.22 -11.20
CA ILE A 112 -9.43 -14.52 -9.98
C ILE A 112 -8.77 -15.30 -8.82
N PRO A 113 -7.95 -14.69 -7.95
CA PRO A 113 -7.49 -15.38 -6.76
C PRO A 113 -8.72 -15.72 -5.91
N ARG A 114 -8.89 -17.01 -5.60
CA ARG A 114 -9.99 -17.49 -4.75
C ARG A 114 -9.71 -17.03 -3.33
N TRP A 115 -10.21 -15.87 -2.94
CA TRP A 115 -10.26 -15.51 -1.53
C TRP A 115 -11.19 -16.51 -0.83
N PRO A 116 -10.70 -17.31 0.12
CA PRO A 116 -11.59 -18.11 0.93
C PRO A 116 -12.51 -17.15 1.69
N CYS A 117 -13.81 -17.26 1.44
CA CYS A 117 -14.84 -16.64 2.24
C CYS A 117 -14.81 -17.28 3.63
N SER A 118 -13.93 -16.80 4.50
CA SER A 118 -14.03 -17.02 5.93
C SER A 118 -14.56 -15.73 6.55
N PRO A 119 -15.61 -15.81 7.39
CA PRO A 119 -16.07 -14.65 8.13
C PRO A 119 -14.96 -14.28 9.12
N TRP A 120 -14.47 -13.04 9.03
CA TRP A 120 -13.57 -12.48 10.04
C TRP A 120 -14.26 -12.51 11.41
N PRO A 121 -13.53 -12.84 12.49
CA PRO A 121 -14.09 -12.99 13.84
C PRO A 121 -14.67 -11.69 14.41
#